data_AF-A0A2A4T963-F1
#
_entry.id   AF-A0A2A4T963-F1
#
_cell.length_a   1.000
_cell.length_b   1.000
_cell.length_c   1.000
_cell.angle_alpha   90.00
_cell.angle_beta   90.00
_cell.angle_gamma   90.00
#
_symmetry.space_group_name_H-M   'P 1'
#
loop_
_entity.id
_entity.type
_entity.pdbx_description
1 polymer ?
#
loop_
_entity_poly.entity_id
_entity_poly.type
_entity_poly.pdbx_seq_one_letter_code
_entity_poly.pdbx_strand_id
1 'polypeptide(L)' 'MGLKNFLMKKAMQSKMKDVPQDQQDKAMAMVEKDPELFQKIALEVQEEVKGGKDQMTATMNVMKKYQDQLKGLM' A
#
# COMPACT_ATOMS: atom_id res chain seq x y z
N MET A 1 -13.04 2.10 -30.12
CA MET A 1 -12.30 2.62 -28.94
C MET A 1 -11.01 3.27 -29.43
N GLY A 2 -10.89 4.60 -29.34
CA GLY A 2 -9.83 5.36 -30.04
C GLY A 2 -8.46 5.34 -29.35
N LEU A 3 -7.42 5.75 -30.09
CA LEU A 3 -6.01 5.85 -29.64
C LEU A 3 -5.83 6.53 -28.27
N LYS A 4 -6.69 7.50 -27.94
CA LYS A 4 -6.69 8.21 -26.66
C LYS A 4 -6.89 7.26 -25.46
N ASN A 5 -7.77 6.26 -25.58
CA ASN A 5 -7.98 5.25 -24.52
C ASN A 5 -6.75 4.35 -24.33
N PHE A 6 -6.04 4.04 -25.40
CA PHE A 6 -4.84 3.20 -25.34
C PHE A 6 -3.67 3.92 -24.65
N LEU A 7 -3.46 5.20 -24.99
CA LEU A 7 -2.43 6.03 -24.36
C LEU A 7 -2.70 6.28 -22.88
N MET A 8 -3.95 6.53 -22.51
CA MET A 8 -4.33 6.75 -21.11
C MET A 8 -4.18 5.48 -20.28
N LYS A 9 -4.54 4.31 -20.83
CA LYS A 9 -4.33 3.01 -20.19
C LYS A 9 -2.84 2.67 -20.04
N LYS A 10 -2.00 3.01 -21.03
CA LYS A 10 -0.55 2.81 -21.00
C LYS A 10 0.17 3.76 -20.03
N ALA A 11 -0.29 5.01 -19.90
CA ALA A 11 0.22 5.96 -18.91
C ALA A 11 -0.13 5.52 -17.48
N MET A 12 -1.35 5.03 -17.27
CA MET A 12 -1.80 4.49 -15.99
C MET A 12 -1.02 3.20 -15.62
N GLN A 13 -0.85 2.27 -16.56
CA GLN A 13 0.02 1.10 -16.39
C GLN A 13 1.49 1.48 -16.15
N SER A 14 1.98 2.56 -16.75
CA SER A 14 3.36 3.01 -16.54
C SER A 14 3.57 3.68 -15.18
N LYS A 15 2.52 4.25 -14.58
CA LYS A 15 2.55 4.81 -13.21
C LYS A 15 2.21 3.78 -12.12
N MET A 16 1.50 2.72 -12.47
CA MET A 16 1.16 1.59 -11.59
C MET A 16 2.06 0.37 -11.79
N LYS A 17 3.08 0.48 -12.66
CA LYS A 17 4.02 -0.61 -12.97
C LYS A 17 4.83 -1.08 -11.76
N ASP A 18 5.02 -0.19 -10.79
CA ASP A 18 5.81 -0.45 -9.59
C ASP A 18 5.00 -1.02 -8.43
N VAL A 19 3.67 -1.10 -8.55
CA VAL A 19 2.80 -1.68 -7.51
C VAL A 19 1.94 -2.77 -8.13
N PRO A 20 2.36 -4.04 -8.02
CA PRO A 20 1.61 -5.21 -8.50
C PRO A 20 0.16 -5.21 -7.99
N GLN A 21 -0.78 -5.62 -8.83
CA GLN A 21 -2.19 -5.82 -8.42
C GLN A 21 -2.29 -6.80 -7.24
N ASP A 22 -1.44 -7.83 -7.21
CA ASP A 22 -1.32 -8.74 -6.08
C ASP A 22 -0.98 -8.03 -4.74
N GLN A 23 -0.29 -6.90 -4.77
CA GLN A 23 -0.01 -6.11 -3.56
C GLN A 23 -1.23 -5.28 -3.15
N GLN A 24 -2.04 -4.81 -4.11
CA GLN A 24 -3.30 -4.12 -3.82
C GLN A 24 -4.32 -5.08 -3.25
N ASP A 25 -4.45 -6.28 -3.83
CA ASP A 25 -5.37 -7.32 -3.36
C ASP A 25 -4.93 -7.87 -2.00
N LYS A 26 -3.63 -8.03 -1.75
CA LYS A 26 -3.11 -8.37 -0.41
C LYS A 26 -3.34 -7.26 0.60
N ALA A 27 -3.17 -6.00 0.22
CA ALA A 27 -3.48 -4.88 1.10
C ALA A 27 -4.98 -4.87 1.46
N MET A 28 -5.86 -5.05 0.48
CA MET A 28 -7.31 -5.15 0.72
C MET A 28 -7.68 -6.33 1.61
N ALA A 29 -7.16 -7.54 1.35
CA ALA A 29 -7.44 -8.71 2.18
C ALA A 29 -6.98 -8.54 3.64
N MET A 30 -5.90 -7.79 3.88
CA MET A 30 -5.46 -7.49 5.24
C MET A 30 -6.30 -6.37 5.90
N VAL A 31 -6.78 -5.39 5.13
CA VAL A 31 -7.75 -4.37 5.59
C VAL A 31 -9.07 -5.03 6.01
N GLU A 32 -9.55 -6.04 5.28
CA GLU A 32 -10.78 -6.76 5.61
C GLU A 32 -10.68 -7.52 6.95
N LYS A 33 -9.49 -8.01 7.31
CA LYS A 33 -9.26 -8.71 8.57
C LYS A 33 -9.25 -7.79 9.79
N ASP A 34 -8.60 -6.63 9.67
CA ASP A 34 -8.55 -5.63 10.73
C ASP A 34 -8.41 -4.21 10.14
N PRO A 35 -9.56 -3.55 9.84
CA PRO A 35 -9.55 -2.25 9.20
C PRO A 35 -8.99 -1.15 10.11
N GLU A 36 -9.12 -1.30 11.44
CA GLU A 36 -8.59 -0.32 12.40
C GLU A 36 -7.06 -0.38 12.46
N LEU A 37 -6.50 -1.59 12.49
CA LEU A 37 -5.06 -1.78 12.43
C LEU A 37 -4.49 -1.20 11.14
N PHE A 38 -5.13 -1.45 10.01
CA PHE A 38 -4.67 -0.93 8.73
C PHE A 38 -4.79 0.59 8.62
N GLN A 39 -5.84 1.18 9.18
CA GLN A 39 -5.97 2.63 9.26
C GLN A 39 -4.83 3.26 10.09
N LYS A 40 -4.48 2.65 11.23
CA LYS A 40 -3.32 3.07 12.03
C LYS A 40 -2.00 2.93 11.26
N ILE A 41 -1.80 1.81 10.58
CA ILE A 41 -0.62 1.57 9.74
C ILE A 41 -0.52 2.64 8.66
N ALA A 42 -1.60 2.92 7.93
CA ALA A 42 -1.60 3.91 6.86
C ALA A 42 -1.30 5.33 7.37
N LEU A 43 -1.84 5.72 8.52
CA LEU A 43 -1.56 7.01 9.16
C LEU A 43 -0.09 7.12 9.57
N GLU A 44 0.45 6.10 10.24
CA GLU A 44 1.86 6.11 10.65
C GLU A 44 2.82 6.07 9.46
N VAL A 45 2.51 5.30 8.41
CA VAL A 45 3.32 5.30 7.19
C VAL A 45 3.32 6.69 6.56
N GLN A 46 2.17 7.37 6.50
CA GLN A 46 2.13 8.75 6.01
C GLN A 46 2.91 9.71 6.90
N GLU A 47 2.89 9.56 8.22
CA GLU A 47 3.71 10.37 9.12
C GLU A 47 5.21 10.13 8.91
N GLU A 48 5.65 8.88 8.80
CA GLU A 48 7.03 8.52 8.51
C GLU A 48 7.51 9.10 7.17
N VAL A 49 6.67 9.01 6.13
CA VAL A 49 6.95 9.58 4.81
C VAL A 49 7.01 11.11 4.85
N LYS A 50 6.08 11.76 5.58
CA LYS A 50 6.13 13.21 5.82
C LYS A 50 7.36 13.62 6.61
N GLY A 51 7.86 12.75 7.47
CA GLY A 51 9.13 12.91 8.19
C GLY A 51 10.37 12.75 7.33
N GLY A 52 10.22 12.49 6.02
CA GLY A 52 11.31 12.39 5.05
C GLY A 52 11.84 10.97 4.84
N LYS A 53 11.17 9.94 5.39
CA LYS A 53 11.53 8.54 5.10
C LYS A 53 10.95 8.09 3.77
N ASP A 54 11.67 7.23 3.06
CA ASP A 54 11.14 6.60 1.86
C ASP A 54 9.91 5.73 2.17
N GLN A 55 8.94 5.70 1.27
CA GLN A 55 7.67 4.97 1.42
C GLN A 55 7.88 3.49 1.76
N MET A 56 8.87 2.85 1.15
CA MET A 56 9.21 1.44 1.43
C MET A 56 9.75 1.25 2.85
N THR A 57 10.63 2.15 3.30
CA THR A 57 11.21 2.14 4.65
C THR A 57 10.14 2.43 5.71
N ALA A 58 9.30 3.43 5.47
CA ALA A 58 8.17 3.79 6.32
C ALA A 58 7.22 2.61 6.49
N THR A 59 6.83 1.98 5.37
CA THR A 59 5.93 0.82 5.39
C THR A 59 6.56 -0.35 6.14
N MET A 60 7.84 -0.64 5.93
CA MET A 60 8.53 -1.70 6.69
C MET A 60 8.62 -1.41 8.19
N ASN A 61 8.95 -0.18 8.58
CA ASN A 61 9.01 0.20 10.00
C ASN A 61 7.67 0.00 10.70
N VAL A 62 6.60 0.50 10.07
CA VAL A 62 5.25 0.45 10.64
C VAL A 62 4.74 -0.99 10.65
N MET A 63 4.88 -1.74 9.55
CA MET A 63 4.52 -3.17 9.55
C MET A 63 5.31 -3.96 10.59
N LYS A 64 6.59 -3.63 10.85
CA LYS A 64 7.39 -4.27 11.90
C LYS A 64 6.89 -3.91 13.30
N LYS A 65 6.48 -2.65 13.52
CA LYS A 65 5.88 -2.18 14.76
C LYS A 65 4.55 -2.87 15.05
N TYR A 66 3.75 -3.11 14.02
CA TYR A 66 2.48 -3.82 14.11
C TYR A 66 2.59 -5.32 13.82
N GLN A 67 3.81 -5.87 13.70
CA GLN A 67 4.04 -7.25 13.28
C GLN A 67 3.36 -8.26 14.21
N ASP A 68 3.40 -8.02 15.52
CA ASP A 68 2.78 -8.94 16.49
C ASP A 68 1.25 -8.91 16.42
N GLN A 69 0.66 -7.75 16.09
CA GLN A 69 -0.78 -7.62 15.86
C GLN A 69 -1.18 -8.29 14.54
N LEU A 70 -0.41 -8.06 13.48
CA LEU A 70 -0.60 -8.71 12.17
C LEU A 70 -0.44 -10.23 12.26
N LYS A 71 0.50 -10.73 13.07
CA LYS A 71 0.66 -12.17 13.36
C LYS A 71 -0.52 -12.75 14.12
N GLY A 72 -1.15 -11.98 15.00
CA GLY A 72 -2.37 -12.41 15.70
C GLY A 72 -3.59 -12.54 14.78
N LEU A 73 -3.54 -11.94 13.58
CA LEU A 73 -4.60 -11.97 12.57
C LEU A 73 -4.37 -13.02 11.46
N MET A 74 -3.18 -13.64 11.40
CA MET A 74 -2.84 -14.73 10.48
C MET A 74 -3.17 -16.08 11.11
#